data_AF-A0A2S4KZN3-F1
#
_entry.id   AF-A0A2S4KZN3-F1
#
_cell.length_a   1.000
_cell.length_b   1.000
_cell.length_c   1.000
_cell.angle_alpha   90.00
_cell.angle_beta   90.00
_cell.angle_gamma   90.00
#
_symmetry.space_group_name_H-M   'P 1'
#
loop_
_entity.id
_entity.type
_entity.pdbx_description
1 polymer ?
#
loop_
_entity_poly.entity_id
_entity_poly.type
_entity_poly.pdbx_seq_one_letter_code
_entity_poly.pdbx_strand_id
1 'polypeptide(L)'
;MAPVDRMSHEEFERTHRPPTRPPHRRAQTDPPLEQLKDVIQDFYQIMVQVSTYDTTGRPSRDVLSNEVKTLSRSLQALHASASSPHGAALPSVPPELLEYVENGRNPDIYTREFVELVRRGNQLMRGKVRAFAAFRDVLAEHLAHAMPELRADVDRVLEATGGPPLGSASSAEGGNGSTAPAARAEAASTAGG
;
A
#
# COMPACT_ATOMS: atom_id res chain seq x y z
N MET A 1 44.26 -25.24 8.85
CA MET A 1 43.77 -24.29 7.82
C MET A 1 42.55 -24.94 7.19
N ALA A 2 41.36 -24.68 7.75
CA ALA A 2 40.12 -25.31 7.30
C ALA A 2 39.61 -24.60 6.04
N PRO A 3 39.04 -25.32 5.05
CA PRO A 3 38.54 -24.69 3.85
C PRO A 3 37.21 -23.99 4.15
N VAL A 4 37.11 -22.72 3.76
CA VAL A 4 35.87 -21.94 3.83
C VAL A 4 34.95 -22.47 2.73
N ASP A 5 33.89 -23.16 3.12
CA ASP A 5 32.88 -23.68 2.21
C ASP A 5 32.17 -22.49 1.55
N ARG A 6 32.41 -22.30 0.25
CA ARG A 6 31.79 -21.22 -0.52
C ARG A 6 30.34 -21.62 -0.77
N MET A 7 29.43 -21.06 0.01
CA MET A 7 27.99 -21.11 -0.26
C MET A 7 27.76 -20.81 -1.75
N SER A 8 27.13 -21.76 -2.42
CA SER A 8 26.85 -21.67 -3.85
C SER A 8 25.89 -20.51 -4.11
N HIS A 9 26.05 -19.83 -5.26
CA HIS A 9 25.19 -18.70 -5.66
C HIS A 9 23.69 -19.09 -5.68
N GLU A 10 23.39 -20.38 -5.82
CA GLU A 10 22.03 -20.95 -5.81
C GLU A 10 21.41 -21.05 -4.40
N GLU A 11 22.21 -21.19 -3.33
CA GLU A 11 21.71 -21.22 -1.95
C GLU A 11 21.38 -19.82 -1.41
N PHE A 12 22.12 -18.81 -1.87
CA PHE A 12 21.83 -17.41 -1.56
C PHE A 12 20.52 -16.93 -2.21
N GLU A 13 20.21 -17.40 -3.42
CA GLU A 13 18.94 -17.07 -4.08
C GLU A 13 17.73 -17.72 -3.42
N ARG A 14 17.89 -18.89 -2.78
CA ARG A 14 16.79 -19.55 -2.05
C ARG A 14 16.41 -18.82 -0.76
N THR A 15 17.36 -18.18 -0.09
CA THR A 15 17.12 -17.47 1.18
C THR A 15 16.69 -16.01 0.99
N HIS A 16 16.89 -15.41 -0.20
CA HIS A 16 16.56 -14.01 -0.47
C HIS A 16 15.54 -13.80 -1.59
N ARG A 17 14.82 -14.85 -2.00
CA ARG A 17 13.73 -14.72 -2.96
C ARG A 17 12.66 -13.75 -2.40
N PRO A 18 12.41 -12.59 -3.03
CA PRO A 18 11.30 -11.73 -2.62
C PRO A 18 10.01 -12.54 -2.75
N PRO A 19 9.02 -12.34 -1.86
CA PRO A 19 7.76 -13.07 -1.92
C PRO A 19 7.21 -12.92 -3.33
N THR A 20 7.03 -14.05 -4.02
CA THR A 20 6.44 -14.10 -5.34
C THR A 20 5.07 -13.46 -5.23
N ARG A 21 4.95 -12.23 -5.75
CA ARG A 21 3.66 -11.56 -5.89
C ARG A 21 2.76 -12.54 -6.66
N PRO A 22 1.60 -12.95 -6.10
CA PRO A 22 0.69 -13.79 -6.87
C PRO A 22 0.42 -13.08 -8.20
N PRO A 23 0.31 -13.82 -9.31
CA PRO A 23 0.04 -13.20 -10.59
C PRO A 23 -1.20 -12.33 -10.42
N HIS A 24 -1.06 -11.03 -10.71
CA HIS A 24 -2.22 -10.16 -10.87
C HIS A 24 -3.13 -10.86 -11.86
N ARG A 25 -4.30 -11.31 -11.40
CA ARG A 25 -5.34 -11.90 -12.24
C ARG A 25 -5.85 -10.80 -13.16
N ARG A 26 -5.05 -10.45 -14.15
CA ARG A 26 -5.41 -9.49 -15.20
C ARG A 26 -6.39 -10.20 -16.11
N ALA A 27 -7.55 -9.56 -16.29
CA ALA A 27 -8.55 -9.86 -17.31
C ALA A 27 -9.33 -11.18 -17.15
N GLN A 28 -9.92 -11.43 -15.98
CA GLN A 28 -11.28 -11.97 -16.03
C GLN A 28 -12.16 -10.75 -16.34
N THR A 29 -12.79 -10.69 -17.51
CA THR A 29 -13.86 -9.72 -17.74
C THR A 29 -14.93 -10.02 -16.71
N ASP A 30 -15.00 -9.19 -15.67
CA ASP A 30 -15.98 -9.36 -14.62
C ASP A 30 -17.36 -9.20 -15.27
N PRO A 31 -18.24 -10.22 -15.24
CA PRO A 31 -19.54 -10.14 -15.88
C PRO A 31 -20.35 -8.89 -15.47
N PRO A 32 -20.27 -8.39 -14.22
CA PRO A 32 -20.87 -7.11 -13.84
C PRO A 32 -20.29 -5.87 -14.55
N LEU A 33 -19.01 -5.88 -14.92
CA LEU A 33 -18.37 -4.75 -15.60
C LEU A 33 -18.86 -4.60 -17.04
N GLU A 34 -19.01 -5.70 -17.78
CA GLU A 34 -19.60 -5.66 -19.12
C GLU A 34 -21.06 -5.23 -19.07
N GLN A 35 -21.85 -5.74 -18.12
CA GLN A 35 -23.22 -5.29 -17.89
C GLN A 35 -23.32 -3.78 -17.59
N LEU A 36 -22.36 -3.22 -16.83
CA LEU A 36 -22.31 -1.79 -16.56
C LEU A 36 -22.02 -0.97 -17.83
N LYS A 37 -21.12 -1.45 -18.71
CA LYS A 37 -20.86 -0.80 -20.00
C LYS A 37 -22.09 -0.81 -20.89
N ASP A 38 -22.80 -1.94 -20.95
CA ASP A 38 -24.03 -2.07 -21.72
C ASP A 38 -25.09 -1.06 -21.24
N VAL A 39 -25.25 -0.90 -19.92
CA VAL A 39 -26.16 0.11 -19.34
C VAL A 39 -25.77 1.54 -19.72
N ILE A 40 -24.47 1.88 -19.66
CA ILE A 40 -24.00 3.22 -20.08
C ILE A 40 -24.27 3.44 -21.57
N GLN A 41 -24.10 2.41 -22.38
CA GLN A 41 -24.38 2.46 -23.81
C GLN A 41 -25.88 2.62 -24.10
N ASP A 42 -26.75 1.92 -23.36
CA ASP A 42 -28.21 2.09 -23.41
C ASP A 42 -28.60 3.54 -23.07
N PHE A 43 -27.99 4.16 -22.05
CA PHE A 43 -28.23 5.57 -21.71
C PHE A 43 -27.84 6.53 -22.84
N TYR A 44 -26.67 6.32 -23.45
CA TYR A 44 -26.20 7.15 -24.55
C TYR A 44 -27.12 7.03 -25.78
N GLN A 45 -27.54 5.82 -26.11
CA GLN A 45 -28.44 5.54 -27.23
C GLN A 45 -29.81 6.24 -27.03
N ILE A 46 -30.39 6.12 -25.83
CA ILE A 46 -31.64 6.81 -25.48
C ILE A 46 -31.48 8.33 -25.59
N MET A 47 -30.36 8.89 -25.12
CA MET A 47 -30.08 10.33 -25.24
C MET A 47 -30.08 10.80 -26.69
N VAL A 48 -29.40 10.06 -27.58
CA VAL A 48 -29.36 10.38 -29.04
C VAL A 48 -30.75 10.28 -29.66
N GLN A 49 -31.53 9.26 -29.31
CA GLN A 49 -32.89 9.09 -29.84
C GLN A 49 -33.86 10.17 -29.37
N VAL A 50 -33.74 10.59 -28.11
CA VAL A 50 -34.54 11.69 -27.56
C VAL A 50 -34.13 13.02 -28.20
N SER A 51 -32.83 13.25 -28.43
CA SER A 51 -32.34 14.48 -29.08
C SER A 51 -32.79 14.62 -30.53
N THR A 52 -33.04 13.51 -31.23
CA THR A 52 -33.49 13.47 -32.63
C THR A 52 -34.99 13.21 -32.76
N TYR A 53 -35.68 13.09 -31.62
CA TYR A 53 -37.11 12.82 -31.55
C TYR A 53 -37.88 13.91 -32.31
N ASP A 54 -38.77 13.49 -33.20
CA ASP A 54 -39.62 14.34 -34.08
C ASP A 54 -38.98 14.84 -35.38
N THR A 55 -37.65 14.81 -35.55
CA THR A 55 -37.01 15.26 -36.80
C THR A 55 -37.26 14.34 -38.01
N THR A 56 -37.71 13.09 -37.79
CA THR A 56 -37.75 12.02 -38.82
C THR A 56 -39.11 11.32 -38.98
N GLY A 57 -40.20 11.80 -38.35
CA GLY A 57 -41.56 11.45 -38.80
C GLY A 57 -42.13 10.04 -38.47
N ARG A 58 -41.63 9.34 -37.45
CA ARG A 58 -42.09 8.02 -36.90
C ARG A 58 -41.50 6.79 -37.63
N PRO A 59 -40.67 6.00 -36.91
CA PRO A 59 -41.13 5.06 -35.88
C PRO A 59 -40.42 5.19 -34.52
N SER A 60 -40.02 6.41 -34.12
CA SER A 60 -39.20 6.65 -32.90
C SER A 60 -39.86 6.27 -31.57
N ARG A 61 -41.19 6.31 -31.46
CA ARG A 61 -41.90 6.06 -30.19
C ARG A 61 -41.79 4.60 -29.74
N ASP A 62 -41.98 3.65 -30.65
CA ASP A 62 -41.95 2.23 -30.31
C ASP A 62 -40.51 1.76 -30.05
N VAL A 63 -39.55 2.31 -30.79
CA VAL A 63 -38.11 2.09 -30.56
C VAL A 63 -37.71 2.59 -29.18
N LEU A 64 -38.04 3.84 -28.83
CA LEU A 64 -37.75 4.42 -27.52
C LEU A 64 -38.41 3.61 -26.38
N SER A 65 -39.67 3.17 -26.56
CA SER A 65 -40.34 2.33 -25.57
C SER A 65 -39.62 0.99 -25.36
N ASN A 66 -39.10 0.39 -26.43
CA ASN A 66 -38.34 -0.84 -26.34
C ASN A 66 -36.97 -0.62 -25.69
N GLU A 67 -36.27 0.48 -25.99
CA GLU A 67 -35.00 0.80 -25.34
C GLU A 67 -35.14 1.05 -23.83
N VAL A 68 -36.18 1.77 -23.41
CA VAL A 68 -36.46 1.98 -21.97
C VAL A 68 -36.74 0.65 -21.27
N LYS A 69 -37.46 -0.28 -21.93
CA LYS A 69 -37.68 -1.63 -21.40
C LYS A 69 -36.39 -2.44 -21.34
N THR A 70 -35.52 -2.33 -22.34
CA THR A 70 -34.20 -2.95 -22.36
C THR A 70 -33.35 -2.43 -21.21
N LEU A 71 -33.21 -1.11 -21.06
CA LEU A 71 -32.50 -0.47 -19.96
C LEU A 71 -33.00 -0.94 -18.59
N SER A 72 -34.32 -1.02 -18.40
CA SER A 72 -34.92 -1.52 -17.16
C SER A 72 -34.50 -2.96 -16.85
N ARG A 73 -34.49 -3.84 -17.87
CA ARG A 73 -34.02 -5.22 -17.73
C ARG A 73 -32.52 -5.29 -17.46
N SER A 74 -31.72 -4.48 -18.15
CA SER A 74 -30.26 -4.39 -17.95
C SER A 74 -29.91 -3.97 -16.52
N LEU A 75 -30.60 -2.95 -15.97
CA LEU A 75 -30.41 -2.52 -14.57
C LEU A 75 -30.83 -3.60 -13.55
N GLN A 76 -31.93 -4.31 -13.79
CA GLN A 76 -32.36 -5.42 -12.93
C GLN A 76 -31.35 -6.58 -12.96
N ALA A 77 -30.81 -6.89 -14.14
CA ALA A 77 -29.78 -7.92 -14.31
C ALA A 77 -28.49 -7.53 -13.59
N LEU A 78 -28.07 -6.27 -13.67
CA LEU A 78 -26.90 -5.73 -12.96
C LEU A 78 -27.10 -5.77 -11.44
N HIS A 79 -28.27 -5.39 -10.94
CA HIS A 79 -28.56 -5.49 -9.51
C HIS A 79 -28.52 -6.94 -9.03
N ALA A 80 -29.15 -7.86 -9.77
CA ALA A 80 -29.13 -9.28 -9.44
C ALA A 80 -27.72 -9.89 -9.46
N SER A 81 -26.86 -9.47 -10.40
CA SER A 81 -25.47 -9.93 -10.48
C SER A 81 -24.59 -9.35 -9.37
N ALA A 82 -24.77 -8.07 -9.03
CA ALA A 82 -24.02 -7.39 -7.97
C ALA A 82 -24.43 -7.82 -6.55
N SER A 83 -25.71 -8.14 -6.34
CA SER A 83 -26.24 -8.56 -5.03
C SER A 83 -26.24 -10.07 -4.80
N SER A 84 -25.76 -10.87 -5.75
CA SER A 84 -25.80 -12.33 -5.66
C SER A 84 -24.91 -12.85 -4.50
N PRO A 85 -25.49 -13.52 -3.47
CA PRO A 85 -24.72 -14.09 -2.36
C PRO A 85 -23.80 -15.25 -2.78
N HIS A 86 -24.07 -15.85 -3.94
CA HIS A 86 -23.35 -17.00 -4.51
C HIS A 86 -22.51 -16.63 -5.74
N GLY A 87 -22.54 -15.36 -6.17
CA GLY A 87 -21.64 -14.83 -7.19
C GLY A 87 -20.25 -14.57 -6.63
N ALA A 88 -19.30 -14.17 -7.49
CA ALA A 88 -18.03 -13.60 -7.03
C ALA A 88 -18.35 -12.38 -6.15
N ALA A 89 -18.33 -12.57 -4.83
CA ALA A 89 -18.65 -11.51 -3.89
C ALA A 89 -17.77 -10.31 -4.20
N LEU A 90 -18.41 -9.16 -4.45
CA LEU A 90 -17.68 -7.92 -4.69
C LEU A 90 -16.75 -7.67 -3.50
N PRO A 91 -15.49 -7.28 -3.74
CA PRO A 91 -14.56 -6.99 -2.66
C PRO A 91 -15.13 -5.85 -1.81
N SER A 92 -14.93 -5.93 -0.49
CA SER A 92 -15.30 -4.85 0.42
C SER A 92 -14.49 -3.60 0.06
N VAL A 93 -15.19 -2.51 -0.27
CA VAL A 93 -14.57 -1.22 -0.61
C VAL A 93 -14.61 -0.31 0.61
N PRO A 94 -13.46 0.22 1.06
CA PRO A 94 -13.41 1.27 2.08
C PRO A 94 -14.33 2.48 1.76
N PRO A 95 -15.06 3.04 2.73
CA PRO A 95 -15.97 4.16 2.47
C PRO A 95 -15.21 5.41 2.00
N GLU A 96 -13.96 5.60 2.39
CA GLU A 96 -13.14 6.73 1.94
C GLU A 96 -12.85 6.66 0.43
N LEU A 97 -12.81 5.46 -0.16
CA LEU A 97 -12.68 5.32 -1.60
C LEU A 97 -13.93 5.76 -2.35
N LEU A 98 -15.12 5.66 -1.74
CA LEU A 98 -16.36 6.12 -2.36
C LEU A 98 -16.34 7.64 -2.54
N GLU A 99 -15.86 8.38 -1.54
CA GLU A 99 -15.71 9.84 -1.59
C GLU A 99 -14.77 10.27 -2.72
N TYR A 100 -13.72 9.49 -3.03
CA TYR A 100 -12.84 9.79 -4.17
C TYR A 100 -13.59 9.69 -5.49
N VAL A 101 -14.41 8.65 -5.67
CA VAL A 101 -15.20 8.44 -6.89
C VAL A 101 -16.31 9.49 -7.02
N GLU A 102 -17.01 9.80 -5.94
CA GLU A 102 -18.07 10.82 -5.91
C GLU A 102 -17.56 12.22 -6.29
N ASN A 103 -16.34 12.56 -5.86
CA ASN A 103 -15.69 13.83 -6.19
C ASN A 103 -14.96 13.81 -7.55
N GLY A 104 -15.03 12.71 -8.31
CA GLY A 104 -14.36 12.56 -9.60
C GLY A 104 -12.83 12.44 -9.51
N ARG A 105 -12.28 12.12 -8.33
CA ARG A 105 -10.84 11.91 -8.11
C ARG A 105 -10.48 10.46 -8.45
N ASN A 106 -9.30 10.25 -9.02
CA ASN A 106 -8.82 8.90 -9.32
C ASN A 106 -8.66 8.07 -8.02
N PRO A 107 -9.40 6.95 -7.84
CA PRO A 107 -9.30 6.10 -6.64
C PRO A 107 -7.92 5.48 -6.43
N ASP A 108 -7.08 5.40 -7.47
CA ASP A 108 -5.69 4.93 -7.34
C ASP A 108 -4.87 5.82 -6.39
N ILE A 109 -5.24 7.10 -6.28
CA ILE A 109 -4.54 8.05 -5.41
C ILE A 109 -4.72 7.67 -3.94
N TYR A 110 -5.92 7.24 -3.53
CA TYR A 110 -6.15 6.74 -2.17
C TYR A 110 -5.23 5.55 -1.87
N THR A 111 -5.14 4.59 -2.80
CA THR A 111 -4.30 3.40 -2.57
C THR A 111 -2.82 3.77 -2.45
N ARG A 112 -2.37 4.76 -3.24
CA ARG A 112 -1.03 5.31 -3.14
C ARG A 112 -0.80 5.98 -1.79
N GLU A 113 -1.68 6.90 -1.40
CA GLU A 113 -1.60 7.61 -0.11
C GLU A 113 -1.64 6.64 1.08
N PHE A 114 -2.46 5.58 1.00
CA PHE A 114 -2.53 4.54 2.01
C PHE A 114 -1.20 3.79 2.15
N VAL A 115 -0.58 3.37 1.05
CA VAL A 115 0.73 2.71 1.10
C VAL A 115 1.81 3.65 1.62
N GLU A 116 1.80 4.93 1.21
CA GLU A 116 2.73 5.94 1.72
C GLU A 116 2.55 6.16 3.23
N LEU A 117 1.31 6.23 3.71
CA LEU A 117 0.96 6.35 5.13
C LEU A 117 1.44 5.13 5.92
N VAL A 118 1.15 3.91 5.46
CA VAL A 118 1.58 2.67 6.12
C VAL A 118 3.11 2.59 6.15
N ARG A 119 3.79 2.93 5.06
CA ARG A 119 5.26 2.96 5.02
C ARG A 119 5.81 3.95 6.04
N ARG A 120 5.29 5.18 6.08
CA ARG A 120 5.71 6.22 7.02
C ARG A 120 5.45 5.80 8.46
N GLY A 121 4.28 5.22 8.75
CA GLY A 121 3.91 4.68 10.05
C GLY A 121 4.86 3.58 10.50
N ASN A 122 5.14 2.61 9.63
CA ASN A 122 6.06 1.50 9.92
C ASN A 122 7.49 2.00 10.19
N GLN A 123 7.99 2.96 9.40
CA GLN A 123 9.30 3.56 9.64
C GLN A 123 9.35 4.31 10.97
N LEU A 124 8.30 5.10 11.27
CA LEU A 124 8.19 5.86 12.50
C LEU A 124 8.13 4.94 13.72
N MET A 125 7.35 3.85 13.67
CA MET A 125 7.29 2.85 14.74
C MET A 125 8.65 2.18 14.96
N ARG A 126 9.34 1.76 13.89
CA ARG A 126 10.69 1.18 13.99
C ARG A 126 11.69 2.16 14.60
N GLY A 127 11.62 3.44 14.22
CA GLY A 127 12.42 4.51 14.82
C GLY A 127 12.16 4.67 16.31
N LYS A 128 10.88 4.70 16.72
CA LYS A 128 10.50 4.76 18.15
C LYS A 128 11.02 3.57 18.93
N VAL A 129 10.81 2.35 18.44
CA VAL A 129 11.30 1.13 19.10
C VAL A 129 12.82 1.18 19.29
N ARG A 130 13.56 1.60 18.24
CA ARG A 130 15.02 1.76 18.33
C ARG A 130 15.44 2.84 19.34
N ALA A 131 14.75 3.98 19.36
CA ALA A 131 15.06 5.07 20.29
C ALA A 131 14.78 4.66 21.74
N PHE A 132 13.67 3.97 22.01
CA PHE A 132 13.36 3.45 23.35
C PHE A 132 14.33 2.35 23.79
N ALA A 133 14.77 1.48 22.87
CA ALA A 133 15.81 0.49 23.17
C ALA A 133 17.14 1.16 23.54
N ALA A 134 17.58 2.14 22.76
CA ALA A 134 18.80 2.89 23.06
C ALA A 134 18.70 3.67 24.39
N PHE A 135 17.54 4.30 24.65
CA PHE A 135 17.29 4.99 25.92
C PHE A 135 17.33 4.03 27.11
N ARG A 136 16.70 2.85 26.98
CA ARG A 136 16.76 1.78 28.00
C ARG A 136 18.22 1.38 28.28
N ASP A 137 19.00 1.14 27.23
CA ASP A 137 20.38 0.65 27.37
C ASP A 137 21.27 1.68 28.10
N VAL A 138 21.20 2.95 27.69
CA VAL A 138 21.93 4.05 28.33
C VAL A 138 21.47 4.26 29.77
N LEU A 139 20.16 4.24 30.02
CA LEU A 139 19.61 4.39 31.37
C LEU A 139 20.08 3.25 32.29
N ALA A 140 20.07 2.01 31.80
CA ALA A 140 20.51 0.85 32.57
C ALA A 140 21.99 0.92 32.95
N GLU A 141 22.85 1.38 32.03
CA GLU A 141 24.27 1.58 32.30
C GLU A 141 24.50 2.63 33.40
N HIS A 142 23.85 3.80 33.29
CA HIS A 142 23.95 4.85 34.29
C HIS A 142 23.38 4.42 35.64
N LEU A 143 22.26 3.69 35.65
CA LEU A 143 21.62 3.21 36.86
C LEU A 143 22.52 2.20 37.60
N ALA A 144 23.13 1.28 36.86
CA ALA A 144 24.08 0.33 37.40
C ALA A 144 25.35 1.02 37.95
N HIS A 145 25.83 2.08 37.30
CA HIS A 145 26.99 2.84 37.77
C HIS A 145 26.69 3.66 39.04
N ALA A 146 25.54 4.35 39.07
CA ALA A 146 25.15 5.22 40.18
C ALA A 146 24.66 4.44 41.41
N MET A 147 24.02 3.27 41.21
CA MET A 147 23.45 2.43 42.26
C MET A 147 23.83 0.95 42.04
N PRO A 148 25.02 0.54 42.48
CA PRO A 148 25.53 -0.81 42.27
C PRO A 148 24.66 -1.92 42.89
N GLU A 149 23.94 -1.62 43.96
CA GLU A 149 23.03 -2.53 44.65
C GLU A 149 21.79 -2.92 43.83
N LEU A 150 21.42 -2.12 42.82
CA LEU A 150 20.31 -2.40 41.92
C LEU A 150 20.73 -3.21 40.67
N ARG A 151 22.02 -3.49 40.46
CA ARG A 151 22.51 -4.12 39.22
C ARG A 151 21.76 -5.38 38.81
N ALA A 152 21.53 -6.30 39.76
CA ALA A 152 20.84 -7.55 39.49
C ALA A 152 19.37 -7.35 39.06
N ASP A 153 18.71 -6.33 39.61
CA ASP A 153 17.34 -5.98 39.23
C ASP A 153 17.30 -5.30 37.85
N VAL A 154 18.30 -4.47 37.53
CA VAL A 154 18.44 -3.85 36.20
C VAL A 154 18.68 -4.90 35.13
N ASP A 155 19.55 -5.88 35.37
CA ASP A 155 19.77 -7.00 34.45
C ASP A 155 18.49 -7.79 34.18
N ARG A 156 17.69 -8.05 35.22
CA ARG A 156 16.38 -8.73 35.07
C ARG A 156 15.41 -7.92 34.21
N VAL A 157 15.38 -6.59 34.37
CA VAL A 157 14.52 -5.71 33.55
C VAL A 157 15.00 -5.64 32.10
N LEU A 158 16.32 -5.61 31.88
CA LEU A 158 16.90 -5.67 30.53
C LEU A 158 16.50 -6.98 29.83
N GLU A 159 16.66 -8.12 30.50
CA GLU A 159 16.24 -9.42 29.95
C GLU A 159 14.74 -9.45 29.62
N ALA A 160 13.88 -8.98 30.54
CA ALA A 160 12.44 -8.93 30.33
C ALA A 160 12.00 -8.00 29.19
N THR A 161 12.81 -6.98 28.88
CA THR A 161 12.53 -6.01 27.80
C THR A 161 13.30 -6.31 26.50
N GLY A 162 14.01 -7.45 26.43
CA GLY A 162 14.79 -7.87 25.26
C GLY A 162 16.04 -7.01 25.03
N GLY A 163 16.64 -6.50 26.10
CA GLY A 163 17.88 -5.74 26.09
C GLY A 163 19.12 -6.60 26.32
N PRO A 164 20.29 -6.12 25.86
CA PRO A 164 21.55 -6.80 26.14
C PRO A 164 21.86 -6.79 27.64
N PRO A 165 22.52 -7.83 28.19
CA PRO A 165 22.95 -7.84 29.58
C PRO A 165 24.02 -6.76 29.83
N LEU A 166 24.10 -6.26 31.07
CA LEU A 166 25.10 -5.26 31.44
C LEU A 166 26.52 -5.78 31.16
N GLY A 167 27.30 -5.00 30.41
CA GLY A 167 28.70 -5.30 30.07
C GLY A 167 28.92 -5.99 28.71
N SER A 168 27.88 -6.42 27.98
CA SER A 168 28.07 -7.01 26.64
C SER A 168 28.30 -5.97 25.53
N ALA A 169 28.11 -4.68 25.79
CA ALA A 169 28.21 -3.61 24.80
C ALA A 169 29.66 -3.20 24.46
N SER A 170 30.67 -3.53 25.28
CA SER A 170 32.03 -3.00 25.10
C SER A 170 32.90 -3.70 24.04
N SER A 171 32.36 -4.65 23.27
CA SER A 171 33.15 -5.48 22.33
C SER A 171 32.76 -5.35 20.85
N ALA A 172 31.82 -4.46 20.49
CA ALA A 172 31.28 -4.39 19.12
C ALA A 172 31.52 -3.06 18.38
N GLU A 173 32.29 -2.12 18.93
CA GLU A 173 32.69 -0.88 18.23
C GLU A 173 34.17 -0.93 17.82
N GLY A 174 34.44 -1.49 16.64
CA GLY A 174 35.76 -1.49 16.04
C GLY A 174 35.79 -2.22 14.70
N GLY A 175 35.28 -1.61 13.62
CA GLY A 175 35.28 -2.29 12.33
C GLY A 175 34.66 -1.57 11.14
N ASN A 176 35.38 -0.55 10.65
CA ASN A 176 35.53 -0.18 9.23
C ASN A 176 34.38 0.55 8.49
N GLY A 177 34.71 1.74 7.97
CA GLY A 177 33.89 2.51 7.06
C GLY A 177 34.63 3.72 6.48
N SER A 178 35.72 3.48 5.74
CA SER A 178 36.31 4.48 4.85
C SER A 178 36.14 4.02 3.40
N THR A 179 35.32 4.74 2.61
CA THR A 179 35.57 5.10 1.20
C THR A 179 34.60 6.21 0.73
N ALA A 180 35.05 7.47 0.89
CA ALA A 180 35.19 8.52 -0.15
C ALA A 180 33.94 9.10 -0.91
N PRO A 181 34.06 10.20 -1.72
CA PRO A 181 33.44 11.50 -1.42
C PRO A 181 32.58 12.13 -2.55
N ALA A 182 31.63 13.00 -2.24
CA ALA A 182 31.00 14.01 -3.12
C ALA A 182 29.95 14.80 -2.30
N ALA A 183 29.77 16.11 -2.34
CA ALA A 183 30.35 17.19 -3.09
C ALA A 183 30.27 18.46 -2.20
N ARG A 184 31.31 19.29 -2.24
CA ARG A 184 31.33 20.61 -1.60
C ARG A 184 30.33 21.52 -2.28
N ALA A 185 29.46 22.13 -1.49
CA ALA A 185 28.76 23.34 -1.85
C ALA A 185 29.75 24.51 -1.77
N GLU A 186 30.05 25.12 -2.91
CA GLU A 186 30.63 26.46 -2.99
C GLU A 186 29.51 27.41 -3.41
N ALA A 187 29.16 28.31 -2.51
CA ALA A 187 28.45 29.53 -2.82
C ALA A 187 29.51 30.61 -3.13
N ALA A 188 29.42 31.26 -4.29
CA ALA A 188 29.65 32.70 -4.43
C ALA A 188 29.47 33.18 -5.88
N SER A 189 28.45 34.04 -6.04
CA SER A 189 28.59 35.38 -6.62
C SER A 189 28.66 35.58 -8.15
N THR A 190 27.77 36.50 -8.57
CA THR A 190 28.01 37.66 -9.47
C THR A 190 27.37 37.66 -10.87
N ALA A 191 26.67 38.76 -11.12
CA ALA A 191 26.54 39.51 -12.38
C ALA A 191 25.49 39.10 -13.42
N GLY A 192 24.42 39.90 -13.48
CA GLY A 192 24.18 40.82 -14.60
C GLY A 192 23.59 40.26 -15.90
N GLY A 193 22.42 40.81 -16.29
CA GLY A 193 21.80 40.63 -17.61
C GLY A 193 20.29 40.71 -17.53
#